data_AF-A0A9Q0LV04-F1
#
_entry.id   AF-A0A9Q0LV04-F1
#
_cell.length_a   1.000
_cell.length_b   1.000
_cell.length_c   1.000
_cell.angle_alpha   90.00
_cell.angle_beta   90.00
_cell.angle_gamma   90.00
#
_symmetry.space_group_name_H-M   'P 1'
#
loop_
_entity.id
_entity.type
_entity.pdbx_description
1 polymer ?
#
loop_
_entity_poly.entity_id
_entity_poly.type
_entity_poly.pdbx_seq_one_letter_code
_entity_poly.pdbx_strand_id
1 'polypeptide(L)'
;MTNSNTKEDPTNNIKIGISNKINQQESTHLLEIELEKTEIWKLETFIEKQEKKTFEFDLSLPFQDNFLKNDHDNYVLNHPEKGYLVVSVMEIVKDKEKYYKILEHSQTGIRIKEISKSDIGNSFMRGLFCMGPSISNIFKKVEPSYKDTSITFCDPGIYEVDNDLIEMENAMHVKTYKFGVLYAKEGQITETDILSNETGSPAFDDFLNLIGEKIELKGFKGYRGGLDIKSGGSGKHSFFSKWKNFEIMFHVATLLPTNDPKKDPQQIDKKRHIGNDVVVIIFLDGDVKYNPETMASKQNHIFIAVRPIKSNNSGKTNYLFDVCRKNEIEQFEPMLPTPPIVTNENLKDTLLSKACSGERSTIMSGSFGERFKRYRKNILEKIYEEYEN
;
A
#
# COMPACT_ATOMS: atom_id res chain seq x y z
N MET A 1 16.60 -14.07 48.79
CA MET A 1 15.65 -14.57 47.77
C MET A 1 14.94 -13.36 47.17
N THR A 2 15.53 -12.77 46.14
CA THR A 2 14.97 -11.62 45.42
C THR A 2 14.62 -12.11 44.03
N ASN A 3 13.34 -12.37 43.78
CA ASN A 3 12.82 -12.68 42.46
C ASN A 3 12.94 -11.43 41.59
N SER A 4 13.92 -11.41 40.68
CA SER A 4 13.90 -10.54 39.52
C SER A 4 12.84 -11.05 38.55
N ASN A 5 11.64 -10.48 38.60
CA ASN A 5 10.73 -10.52 37.46
C ASN A 5 11.39 -9.74 36.33
N THR A 6 12.07 -10.46 35.44
CA THR A 6 12.40 -10.00 34.11
C THR A 6 11.08 -9.69 33.40
N LYS A 7 10.78 -8.41 33.24
CA LYS A 7 9.82 -7.97 32.22
C LYS A 7 10.42 -8.38 30.88
N GLU A 8 9.82 -9.35 30.21
CA GLU A 8 10.02 -9.53 28.77
C GLU A 8 9.69 -8.20 28.09
N ASP A 9 10.67 -7.63 27.41
CA ASP A 9 10.48 -6.47 26.54
C ASP A 9 9.72 -6.94 25.29
N PRO A 10 8.51 -6.44 24.99
CA PRO A 10 7.69 -6.94 23.88
C PRO A 10 8.15 -6.41 22.52
N THR A 11 9.44 -6.15 22.33
CA THR A 11 9.98 -5.45 21.16
C THR A 11 10.13 -6.38 19.96
N ASN A 12 9.21 -6.21 19.00
CA ASN A 12 9.31 -6.50 17.56
C ASN A 12 9.83 -7.89 17.14
N ASN A 13 8.96 -8.90 17.13
CA ASN A 13 9.19 -10.10 16.33
C ASN A 13 8.92 -9.78 14.83
N ILE A 14 9.97 -9.65 14.02
CA ILE A 14 9.88 -9.46 12.56
C ILE A 14 9.70 -10.82 11.87
N LYS A 15 8.74 -10.94 10.93
CA LYS A 15 8.69 -12.10 10.02
C LYS A 15 9.85 -11.98 9.05
N ILE A 16 10.77 -12.92 9.23
CA ILE A 16 11.96 -13.08 8.42
C ILE A 16 11.59 -13.43 6.97
N GLY A 17 12.22 -12.74 6.03
CA GLY A 17 12.06 -12.90 4.59
C GLY A 17 12.64 -14.20 4.02
N ILE A 18 12.42 -14.42 2.72
CA ILE A 18 12.80 -15.60 1.94
C ILE A 18 14.31 -15.84 2.02
N SER A 19 15.16 -14.81 1.88
CA SER A 19 16.62 -14.96 1.83
C SER A 19 17.22 -15.43 3.16
N ASN A 20 16.60 -15.05 4.27
CA ASN A 20 16.99 -15.48 5.61
C ASN A 20 16.39 -16.85 6.01
N LYS A 21 15.41 -17.37 5.25
CA LYS A 21 14.88 -18.74 5.42
C LYS A 21 15.64 -19.78 4.60
N ILE A 22 16.31 -19.34 3.53
CA ILE A 22 17.17 -20.21 2.70
C ILE A 22 18.43 -20.54 3.51
N ASN A 23 18.65 -21.83 3.79
CA ASN A 23 19.82 -22.30 4.54
C ASN A 23 21.12 -21.90 3.83
N GLN A 24 22.19 -21.66 4.60
CA GLN A 24 23.49 -21.12 4.16
C GLN A 24 24.23 -21.89 3.05
N GLN A 25 23.68 -23.01 2.55
CA GLN A 25 24.19 -23.77 1.40
C GLN A 25 23.42 -23.56 0.09
N GLU A 26 22.19 -23.04 0.14
CA GLU A 26 21.35 -22.81 -1.06
C GLU A 26 21.49 -21.39 -1.63
N SER A 27 21.97 -20.41 -0.85
CA SER A 27 22.08 -19.01 -1.30
C SER A 27 23.12 -18.79 -2.40
N THR A 28 24.20 -19.59 -2.41
CA THR A 28 25.20 -19.56 -3.48
C THR A 28 24.64 -20.05 -4.82
N HIS A 29 23.71 -21.00 -4.80
CA HIS A 29 23.02 -21.48 -6.01
C HIS A 29 22.01 -20.46 -6.58
N LEU A 30 21.47 -19.56 -5.76
CA LEU A 30 20.53 -18.52 -6.22
C LEU A 30 21.23 -17.35 -6.94
N LEU A 31 22.51 -17.10 -6.63
CA LEU A 31 23.32 -16.06 -7.27
C LEU A 31 23.69 -16.40 -8.73
N GLU A 32 23.50 -17.67 -9.13
CA GLU A 32 23.73 -18.20 -10.47
C GLU A 32 22.42 -18.75 -11.10
N ILE A 33 21.25 -18.21 -10.76
CA ILE A 33 20.02 -18.57 -11.50
C ILE A 33 20.09 -17.95 -12.90
N GLU A 34 20.45 -18.78 -13.85
CA GLU A 34 20.28 -18.52 -15.27
C GLU A 34 18.80 -18.73 -15.64
N LEU A 35 18.01 -17.66 -15.62
CA LEU A 35 16.62 -17.72 -16.06
C LEU A 35 16.57 -17.91 -17.58
N GLU A 36 15.95 -18.99 -18.04
CA GLU A 36 15.72 -19.19 -19.47
C GLU A 36 14.69 -18.17 -20.01
N LYS A 37 14.72 -17.88 -21.32
CA LYS A 37 13.78 -16.92 -21.95
C LYS A 37 12.31 -17.24 -21.66
N THR A 38 11.96 -18.51 -21.60
CA THR A 38 10.62 -19.01 -21.26
C THR A 38 10.23 -18.76 -19.81
N GLU A 39 11.19 -18.75 -18.90
CA GLU A 39 10.96 -18.41 -17.49
C GLU A 39 10.80 -16.91 -17.31
N ILE A 40 11.61 -16.10 -18.00
CA ILE A 40 11.48 -14.64 -18.03
C ILE A 40 10.07 -14.23 -18.49
N TRP A 41 9.58 -14.78 -19.59
CA TRP A 41 8.24 -14.47 -20.09
C TRP A 41 7.12 -14.85 -19.10
N LYS A 42 7.26 -15.98 -18.39
CA LYS A 42 6.31 -16.39 -17.33
C LYS A 42 6.33 -15.41 -16.16
N LEU A 43 7.52 -14.92 -15.77
CA LEU A 43 7.69 -13.93 -14.72
C LEU A 43 7.04 -12.59 -15.11
N GLU A 44 7.30 -12.11 -16.32
CA GLU A 44 6.69 -10.88 -16.87
C GLU A 44 5.16 -10.97 -16.87
N THR A 45 4.62 -12.07 -17.40
CA THR A 45 3.16 -12.30 -17.45
C THR A 45 2.54 -12.40 -16.05
N PHE A 46 3.26 -12.98 -15.08
CA PHE A 46 2.81 -13.06 -13.70
C PHE A 46 2.76 -11.67 -13.05
N ILE A 47 3.83 -10.90 -13.21
CA ILE A 47 3.95 -9.53 -12.68
C ILE A 47 2.83 -8.65 -13.23
N GLU A 48 2.61 -8.63 -14.55
CA GLU A 48 1.55 -7.82 -15.17
C GLU A 48 0.15 -8.11 -14.61
N LYS A 49 -0.17 -9.39 -14.35
CA LYS A 49 -1.47 -9.78 -13.79
C LYS A 49 -1.64 -9.32 -12.34
N GLN A 50 -0.58 -9.44 -11.53
CA GLN A 50 -0.63 -9.04 -10.12
C GLN A 50 -0.66 -7.53 -9.96
N GLU A 51 0.13 -6.83 -10.78
CA GLU A 51 0.14 -5.38 -10.87
C GLU A 51 -1.26 -4.82 -11.08
N LYS A 52 -1.98 -5.26 -12.12
CA LYS A 52 -3.35 -4.78 -12.39
C LYS A 52 -4.27 -4.85 -11.17
N LYS A 53 -4.22 -5.93 -10.40
CA LYS A 53 -5.06 -6.15 -9.21
C LYS A 53 -4.72 -5.18 -8.07
N THR A 54 -3.44 -4.89 -7.87
CA THR A 54 -2.99 -3.92 -6.86
C THR A 54 -3.40 -2.49 -7.22
N PHE A 55 -3.34 -2.14 -8.51
CA PHE A 55 -3.57 -0.75 -8.96
C PHE A 55 -5.03 -0.31 -8.99
N GLU A 56 -5.94 -1.22 -9.31
CA GLU A 56 -7.38 -0.91 -9.28
C GLU A 56 -7.81 -0.43 -7.90
N PHE A 57 -7.20 -0.95 -6.83
CA PHE A 57 -7.56 -0.58 -5.46
C PHE A 57 -7.01 0.78 -5.02
N ASP A 58 -5.85 1.21 -5.51
CA ASP A 58 -5.23 2.47 -5.06
C ASP A 58 -5.70 3.70 -5.81
N LEU A 59 -5.99 3.52 -7.10
CA LEU A 59 -6.30 4.63 -7.98
C LEU A 59 -7.80 4.89 -8.04
N SER A 60 -8.62 3.94 -7.61
CA SER A 60 -10.07 4.10 -7.66
C SER A 60 -10.56 4.99 -6.53
N LEU A 61 -11.53 5.83 -6.88
CA LEU A 61 -12.42 6.54 -5.99
C LEU A 61 -13.81 5.97 -6.32
N PRO A 62 -14.18 4.80 -5.77
CA PRO A 62 -15.30 4.02 -6.26
C PRO A 62 -16.60 4.80 -6.47
N PHE A 63 -16.94 5.70 -5.54
CA PHE A 63 -18.10 6.58 -5.64
C PHE A 63 -17.91 7.62 -6.75
N GLN A 64 -16.79 8.32 -6.76
CA GLN A 64 -16.51 9.36 -7.76
C GLN A 64 -16.40 8.81 -9.19
N ASP A 65 -15.82 7.63 -9.34
CA ASP A 65 -15.56 6.99 -10.63
C ASP A 65 -16.82 6.34 -11.22
N ASN A 66 -17.74 5.86 -10.38
CA ASN A 66 -18.89 5.07 -10.82
C ASN A 66 -20.25 5.74 -10.59
N PHE A 67 -20.43 6.48 -9.50
CA PHE A 67 -21.76 6.95 -9.07
C PHE A 67 -21.93 8.45 -9.30
N LEU A 68 -20.93 9.29 -9.00
CA LEU A 68 -21.06 10.76 -9.04
C LEU A 68 -21.58 11.34 -10.37
N LYS A 69 -21.31 10.66 -11.50
CA LYS A 69 -21.72 11.11 -12.84
C LYS A 69 -22.95 10.37 -13.39
N ASN A 70 -23.51 9.44 -12.63
CA ASN A 70 -24.61 8.59 -13.06
C ASN A 70 -25.79 8.76 -12.10
N ASP A 71 -27.00 8.55 -12.62
CA ASP A 71 -28.20 8.55 -11.77
C ASP A 71 -28.09 7.40 -10.76
N HIS A 72 -28.15 7.76 -9.48
CA HIS A 72 -28.03 6.83 -8.37
C HIS A 72 -28.85 7.29 -7.17
N ASP A 73 -29.16 6.32 -6.31
CA ASP A 73 -29.84 6.54 -5.04
C ASP A 73 -28.89 6.22 -3.89
N ASN A 74 -28.89 7.03 -2.83
CA ASN A 74 -28.17 6.76 -1.59
C ASN A 74 -29.14 6.29 -0.50
N TYR A 75 -28.68 5.38 0.35
CA TYR A 75 -29.44 4.85 1.48
C TYR A 75 -28.57 4.80 2.72
N VAL A 76 -29.10 5.21 3.88
CA VAL A 76 -28.43 5.05 5.18
C VAL A 76 -28.99 3.87 5.93
N LEU A 77 -28.11 3.16 6.65
CA LEU A 77 -28.46 2.01 7.48
C LEU A 77 -27.69 2.07 8.81
N ASN A 78 -28.30 1.57 9.88
CA ASN A 78 -27.63 1.26 11.14
C ASN A 78 -27.70 -0.25 11.41
N HIS A 79 -26.64 -0.97 11.05
CA HIS A 79 -26.57 -2.43 11.13
C HIS A 79 -25.94 -2.89 12.45
N PRO A 80 -26.53 -3.86 13.19
CA PRO A 80 -26.07 -4.27 14.51
C PRO A 80 -24.59 -4.63 14.61
N GLU A 81 -24.05 -5.31 13.60
CA GLU A 81 -22.64 -5.75 13.58
C GLU A 81 -21.71 -4.80 12.81
N LYS A 82 -22.25 -4.06 11.84
CA LYS A 82 -21.43 -3.28 10.89
C LYS A 82 -21.39 -1.79 11.24
N GLY A 83 -22.31 -1.34 12.10
CA GLY A 83 -22.51 0.06 12.47
C GLY A 83 -23.27 0.82 11.38
N TYR A 84 -23.00 2.12 11.31
CA TYR A 84 -23.55 3.01 10.29
C TYR A 84 -22.96 2.71 8.91
N LEU A 85 -23.83 2.75 7.91
CA LEU A 85 -23.51 2.48 6.52
C LEU A 85 -24.21 3.49 5.62
N VAL A 86 -23.54 3.83 4.52
CA VAL A 86 -24.17 4.47 3.36
C VAL A 86 -24.05 3.50 2.20
N VAL A 87 -25.15 3.25 1.50
CA VAL A 87 -25.22 2.33 0.37
C VAL A 87 -25.74 3.07 -0.85
N SER A 88 -24.89 3.27 -1.85
CA SER A 88 -25.24 3.85 -3.14
C SER A 88 -25.64 2.76 -4.14
N VAL A 89 -26.71 3.00 -4.89
CA VAL A 89 -27.28 2.01 -5.83
C VAL A 89 -27.57 2.66 -7.17
N MET A 90 -27.16 2.00 -8.25
CA MET A 90 -27.52 2.40 -9.61
C MET A 90 -27.86 1.19 -10.48
N GLU A 91 -28.75 1.36 -11.46
CA GLU A 91 -29.02 0.35 -12.48
C GLU A 91 -28.02 0.52 -13.63
N ILE A 92 -27.36 -0.57 -14.04
CA ILE A 92 -26.43 -0.60 -15.17
C ILE A 92 -26.84 -1.66 -16.18
N VAL A 93 -26.37 -1.54 -17.43
CA VAL A 93 -26.62 -2.52 -18.49
C VAL A 93 -25.28 -3.12 -18.95
N LYS A 94 -25.17 -4.45 -18.94
CA LYS A 94 -24.02 -5.20 -19.48
C LYS A 94 -24.53 -6.29 -20.39
N ASP A 95 -24.00 -6.40 -21.60
CA ASP A 95 -24.37 -7.45 -22.57
C ASP A 95 -25.89 -7.62 -22.78
N LYS A 96 -26.62 -6.49 -22.81
CA LYS A 96 -28.10 -6.41 -22.90
C LYS A 96 -28.87 -6.91 -21.67
N GLU A 97 -28.18 -7.31 -20.61
CA GLU A 97 -28.77 -7.63 -19.31
C GLU A 97 -28.67 -6.45 -18.35
N LYS A 98 -29.65 -6.34 -17.45
CA LYS A 98 -29.72 -5.29 -16.45
C LYS A 98 -29.16 -5.78 -15.13
N TYR A 99 -28.31 -4.97 -14.49
CA TYR A 99 -27.71 -5.24 -13.20
C TYR A 99 -27.97 -4.07 -12.26
N TYR A 100 -27.94 -4.33 -10.96
CA TYR A 100 -27.72 -3.29 -9.96
C TYR A 100 -26.26 -3.29 -9.55
N LYS A 101 -25.64 -2.11 -9.56
CA LYS A 101 -24.34 -1.86 -8.95
C LYS A 101 -24.57 -1.23 -7.60
N ILE A 102 -24.03 -1.86 -6.56
CA ILE A 102 -24.19 -1.46 -5.17
C ILE A 102 -22.81 -1.14 -4.62
N LEU A 103 -22.66 0.06 -4.08
CA LEU A 103 -21.47 0.53 -3.40
C LEU A 103 -21.81 0.75 -1.93
N GLU A 104 -21.17 0.00 -1.05
CA GLU A 104 -21.35 0.08 0.39
C GLU A 104 -20.14 0.79 1.01
N HIS A 105 -20.37 1.93 1.64
CA HIS A 105 -19.41 2.57 2.53
C HIS A 105 -19.68 2.16 3.98
N SER A 106 -18.65 1.65 4.63
CA SER A 106 -18.67 1.22 6.02
C SER A 106 -17.46 1.73 6.79
N GLN A 107 -17.51 1.66 8.11
CA GLN A 107 -16.35 2.01 8.95
C GLN A 107 -15.11 1.16 8.62
N THR A 108 -15.25 -0.07 8.13
CA THR A 108 -14.12 -0.95 7.79
C THR A 108 -13.60 -0.76 6.37
N GLY A 109 -14.36 -0.11 5.50
CA GLY A 109 -13.97 0.14 4.11
C GLY A 109 -15.14 0.19 3.15
N ILE A 110 -14.81 0.10 1.86
CA ILE A 110 -15.75 0.24 0.75
C ILE A 110 -15.89 -1.12 0.06
N ARG A 111 -17.12 -1.52 -0.29
CA ARG A 111 -17.39 -2.75 -1.04
C ARG A 111 -18.27 -2.47 -2.24
N ILE A 112 -17.86 -2.95 -3.41
CA ILE A 112 -18.69 -2.95 -4.63
C ILE A 112 -19.24 -4.35 -4.83
N LYS A 113 -20.54 -4.44 -5.13
CA LYS A 113 -21.21 -5.65 -5.59
C LYS A 113 -22.04 -5.34 -6.83
N GLU A 114 -22.13 -6.30 -7.72
CA GLU A 114 -23.03 -6.26 -8.87
C GLU A 114 -23.94 -7.48 -8.82
N ILE A 115 -25.21 -7.28 -9.12
CA ILE A 115 -26.19 -8.36 -9.13
C ILE A 115 -27.12 -8.22 -10.32
N SER A 116 -27.37 -9.34 -11.00
CA SER A 116 -28.32 -9.35 -12.12
C SER A 116 -29.72 -9.07 -11.61
N LYS A 117 -30.44 -8.20 -12.32
CA LYS A 117 -31.84 -7.87 -12.01
C LYS A 117 -32.76 -9.10 -12.10
N SER A 118 -32.41 -10.09 -12.93
CA SER A 118 -33.14 -11.35 -13.05
C SER A 118 -33.03 -12.24 -11.81
N ASP A 119 -31.95 -12.09 -11.04
CA ASP A 119 -31.65 -12.95 -9.88
C ASP A 119 -32.36 -12.48 -8.60
N ILE A 120 -33.03 -11.33 -8.68
CA ILE A 120 -33.73 -10.69 -7.58
C ILE A 120 -35.22 -10.99 -7.73
N GLY A 121 -35.77 -11.69 -6.73
CA GLY A 121 -37.20 -11.98 -6.69
C GLY A 121 -38.02 -10.68 -6.69
N ASN A 122 -39.01 -10.64 -7.57
CA ASN A 122 -39.98 -9.55 -7.62
C ASN A 122 -41.32 -10.04 -7.09
N SER A 123 -42.04 -9.21 -6.34
CA SER A 123 -43.37 -9.58 -5.90
C SER A 123 -44.33 -9.63 -7.10
N PHE A 124 -45.32 -10.52 -7.05
CA PHE A 124 -46.31 -10.68 -8.12
C PHE A 124 -46.93 -9.34 -8.55
N MET A 125 -47.35 -8.53 -7.57
CA MET A 125 -47.92 -7.20 -7.81
C MET A 125 -46.97 -6.28 -8.57
N ARG A 126 -45.69 -6.24 -8.21
CA ARG A 126 -44.72 -5.38 -8.90
C ARG A 126 -44.42 -5.86 -10.32
N GLY A 127 -44.39 -7.18 -10.53
CA GLY A 127 -44.29 -7.77 -11.87
C GLY A 127 -45.47 -7.39 -12.75
N LEU A 128 -46.69 -7.41 -12.20
CA LEU A 128 -47.91 -7.03 -12.92
C LEU A 128 -47.93 -5.55 -13.33
N PHE A 129 -47.31 -4.67 -12.55
CA PHE A 129 -47.17 -3.23 -12.87
C PHE A 129 -45.85 -2.87 -13.58
N CYS A 130 -45.11 -3.86 -14.10
CA CYS A 130 -43.82 -3.67 -14.77
C CYS A 130 -42.78 -2.91 -13.90
N MET A 131 -42.91 -2.95 -12.58
CA MET A 131 -41.98 -2.33 -11.65
C MET A 131 -40.80 -3.27 -11.40
N GLY A 132 -39.59 -2.71 -11.25
CA GLY A 132 -38.41 -3.47 -10.82
C GLY A 132 -38.54 -4.00 -9.38
N PRO A 133 -37.57 -4.82 -8.91
CA PRO A 133 -37.51 -5.26 -7.51
C PRO A 133 -37.57 -4.10 -6.51
N SER A 134 -38.05 -4.36 -5.28
CA SER A 134 -37.98 -3.35 -4.20
C SER A 134 -36.55 -3.23 -3.66
N ILE A 135 -36.21 -2.08 -3.10
CA ILE A 135 -34.88 -1.87 -2.49
C ILE A 135 -34.58 -2.89 -1.39
N SER A 136 -35.58 -3.25 -0.58
CA SER A 136 -35.47 -4.30 0.44
C SER A 136 -35.11 -5.66 -0.17
N ASN A 137 -35.68 -6.02 -1.32
CA ASN A 137 -35.33 -7.28 -2.00
C ASN A 137 -33.92 -7.23 -2.59
N ILE A 138 -33.51 -6.08 -3.14
CA ILE A 138 -32.14 -5.88 -3.63
C ILE A 138 -31.16 -6.07 -2.46
N PHE A 139 -31.38 -5.37 -1.35
CA PHE A 139 -30.47 -5.38 -0.20
C PHE A 139 -30.40 -6.77 0.46
N LYS A 140 -31.53 -7.44 0.68
CA LYS A 140 -31.58 -8.81 1.21
C LYS A 140 -30.83 -9.81 0.34
N LYS A 141 -30.84 -9.62 -0.98
CA LYS A 141 -30.15 -10.50 -1.91
C LYS A 141 -28.64 -10.21 -1.94
N VAL A 142 -28.26 -8.94 -1.88
CA VAL A 142 -26.85 -8.48 -1.89
C VAL A 142 -26.14 -8.80 -0.59
N GLU A 143 -26.82 -8.63 0.54
CA GLU A 143 -26.33 -8.88 1.88
C GLU A 143 -27.49 -9.37 2.77
N PRO A 144 -27.63 -10.70 2.97
CA PRO A 144 -28.72 -11.26 3.76
C PRO A 144 -28.82 -10.70 5.18
N SER A 145 -27.71 -10.20 5.76
CA SER A 145 -27.71 -9.59 7.09
C SER A 145 -28.53 -8.30 7.17
N TYR A 146 -28.85 -7.64 6.04
CA TYR A 146 -29.66 -6.42 6.00
C TYR A 146 -31.17 -6.65 6.16
N LYS A 147 -31.61 -7.91 6.26
CA LYS A 147 -33.03 -8.27 6.26
C LYS A 147 -33.87 -7.51 7.30
N ASP A 148 -33.31 -7.32 8.49
CA ASP A 148 -33.98 -6.72 9.65
C ASP A 148 -33.36 -5.35 10.03
N THR A 149 -32.63 -4.73 9.10
CA THR A 149 -32.00 -3.42 9.28
C THR A 149 -32.92 -2.32 8.73
N SER A 150 -33.03 -1.19 9.44
CA SER A 150 -33.71 -0.01 8.92
C SER A 150 -32.94 0.54 7.71
N ILE A 151 -33.66 0.80 6.62
CA ILE A 151 -33.11 1.35 5.38
C ILE A 151 -33.86 2.64 5.10
N THR A 152 -33.15 3.76 5.14
CA THR A 152 -33.72 5.09 4.87
C THR A 152 -33.16 5.61 3.55
N PHE A 153 -34.06 6.01 2.65
CA PHE A 153 -33.68 6.67 1.39
C PHE A 153 -33.18 8.08 1.68
N CYS A 154 -32.04 8.43 1.10
CA CYS A 154 -31.46 9.76 1.22
C CYS A 154 -32.00 10.64 0.10
N ASP A 155 -32.99 11.47 0.41
CA ASP A 155 -33.51 12.46 -0.54
C ASP A 155 -32.40 13.50 -0.86
N PRO A 156 -31.96 13.60 -2.13
CA PRO A 156 -30.93 14.55 -2.53
C PRO A 156 -31.39 16.02 -2.44
N GLY A 157 -32.70 16.27 -2.28
CA GLY A 157 -33.23 17.61 -2.03
C GLY A 157 -33.07 18.09 -0.58
N ILE A 158 -32.61 17.24 0.34
CA ILE A 158 -32.51 17.56 1.78
C ILE A 158 -31.04 17.73 2.21
N TYR A 159 -30.21 16.71 2.01
CA TYR A 159 -28.79 16.73 2.37
C TYR A 159 -27.91 16.23 1.21
N GLU A 160 -26.68 16.75 1.14
CA GLU A 160 -25.72 16.45 0.06
C GLU A 160 -24.80 15.28 0.44
N VAL A 161 -25.38 14.07 0.59
CA VAL A 161 -24.65 12.83 0.94
C VAL A 161 -23.44 12.60 0.03
N ASP A 162 -23.57 12.93 -1.26
CA ASP A 162 -22.50 12.79 -2.25
C ASP A 162 -21.23 13.54 -1.82
N ASN A 163 -21.36 14.75 -1.27
CA ASN A 163 -20.22 15.56 -0.86
C ASN A 163 -19.50 14.95 0.34
N ASP A 164 -20.23 14.41 1.33
CA ASP A 164 -19.62 13.71 2.46
C ASP A 164 -18.92 12.41 2.01
N LEU A 165 -19.49 11.67 1.03
CA LEU A 165 -18.84 10.48 0.46
C LEU A 165 -17.58 10.83 -0.34
N ILE A 166 -17.61 11.93 -1.10
CA ILE A 166 -16.44 12.46 -1.82
C ILE A 166 -15.34 12.86 -0.83
N GLU A 167 -15.68 13.60 0.23
CA GLU A 167 -14.74 13.99 1.27
C GLU A 167 -14.12 12.77 1.93
N MET A 168 -14.94 11.77 2.28
CA MET A 168 -14.47 10.53 2.88
C MET A 168 -13.53 9.77 1.94
N GLU A 169 -13.85 9.61 0.66
CA GLU A 169 -12.95 8.94 -0.30
C GLU A 169 -11.65 9.71 -0.51
N ASN A 170 -11.72 11.03 -0.66
CA ASN A 170 -10.54 11.88 -0.86
C ASN A 170 -9.60 11.87 0.35
N ALA A 171 -10.14 11.89 1.57
CA ALA A 171 -9.34 11.82 2.80
C ALA A 171 -8.58 10.49 2.92
N MET A 172 -9.10 9.43 2.29
CA MET A 172 -8.51 8.09 2.33
C MET A 172 -7.58 7.82 1.13
N HIS A 173 -7.62 8.66 0.11
CA HIS A 173 -6.92 8.43 -1.13
C HIS A 173 -5.47 8.92 -1.04
N VAL A 174 -4.53 7.96 -0.93
CA VAL A 174 -3.11 8.24 -0.77
C VAL A 174 -2.47 8.52 -2.13
N LYS A 175 -2.10 9.78 -2.39
CA LYS A 175 -1.41 10.20 -3.63
C LYS A 175 0.11 10.30 -3.50
N THR A 176 0.63 10.22 -2.28
CA THR A 176 2.02 10.52 -2.00
C THR A 176 2.63 9.48 -1.08
N TYR A 177 3.82 8.99 -1.42
CA TYR A 177 4.57 8.03 -0.59
C TYR A 177 5.97 8.55 -0.31
N LYS A 178 6.54 8.11 0.81
CA LYS A 178 7.94 8.35 1.14
C LYS A 178 8.58 7.05 1.59
N PHE A 179 9.72 6.71 1.02
CA PHE A 179 10.40 5.45 1.30
C PHE A 179 11.85 5.69 1.67
N GLY A 180 12.30 5.05 2.75
CA GLY A 180 13.71 5.03 3.12
C GLY A 180 14.50 4.20 2.12
N VAL A 181 15.71 4.63 1.77
CA VAL A 181 16.62 3.83 0.94
C VAL A 181 17.97 3.71 1.65
N LEU A 182 18.32 2.49 2.01
CA LEU A 182 19.58 2.13 2.63
C LEU A 182 20.49 1.41 1.63
N TYR A 183 21.78 1.66 1.76
CA TYR A 183 22.83 0.95 1.03
C TYR A 183 23.64 0.14 2.05
N ALA A 184 23.71 -1.18 1.87
CA ALA A 184 24.45 -2.09 2.73
C ALA A 184 25.54 -2.80 1.92
N LYS A 185 26.77 -2.78 2.43
CA LYS A 185 27.95 -3.44 1.85
C LYS A 185 28.61 -4.39 2.85
N GLU A 186 29.59 -5.16 2.38
CA GLU A 186 30.31 -6.14 3.19
C GLU A 186 30.95 -5.52 4.44
N GLY A 187 30.89 -6.27 5.55
CA GLY A 187 31.44 -5.85 6.84
C GLY A 187 30.54 -4.95 7.68
N GLN A 188 29.39 -4.50 7.17
CA GLN A 188 28.45 -3.67 7.92
C GLN A 188 27.44 -4.53 8.69
N ILE A 189 27.40 -4.38 10.01
CA ILE A 189 26.51 -5.16 10.88
C ILE A 189 25.66 -4.28 11.81
N THR A 190 26.00 -3.00 11.96
CA THR A 190 25.27 -2.07 12.83
C THR A 190 24.49 -1.03 12.03
N GLU A 191 23.45 -0.47 12.66
CA GLU A 191 22.67 0.66 12.12
C GLU A 191 23.59 1.82 11.73
N THR A 192 24.55 2.13 12.60
CA THR A 192 25.53 3.20 12.42
C THR A 192 26.37 3.00 11.18
N ASP A 193 26.86 1.77 10.94
CA ASP A 193 27.70 1.48 9.77
C ASP A 193 26.96 1.79 8.47
N ILE A 194 25.69 1.37 8.40
CA ILE A 194 24.84 1.50 7.21
C ILE A 194 24.45 2.97 6.99
N LEU A 195 23.99 3.66 8.04
CA LEU A 195 23.60 5.07 7.95
C LEU A 195 24.79 5.99 7.66
N SER A 196 25.99 5.62 8.09
CA SER A 196 27.21 6.43 7.87
C SER A 196 27.75 6.35 6.44
N ASN A 197 27.16 5.54 5.56
CA ASN A 197 27.54 5.53 4.15
C ASN A 197 27.24 6.91 3.52
N GLU A 198 28.26 7.52 2.91
CA GLU A 198 28.17 8.78 2.14
C GLU A 198 28.09 8.56 0.62
N THR A 199 28.51 7.39 0.16
CA THR A 199 28.51 7.00 -1.25
C THR A 199 28.09 5.54 -1.39
N GLY A 200 27.41 5.22 -2.48
CA GLY A 200 27.15 3.84 -2.88
C GLY A 200 28.11 3.37 -3.98
N SER A 201 27.81 2.21 -4.55
CA SER A 201 28.51 1.67 -5.72
C SER A 201 27.84 2.08 -7.04
N PRO A 202 28.50 1.86 -8.20
CA PRO A 202 27.86 2.07 -9.50
C PRO A 202 26.55 1.29 -9.67
N ALA A 203 26.47 0.06 -9.14
CA ALA A 203 25.24 -0.74 -9.20
C ALA A 203 24.11 -0.13 -8.36
N PHE A 204 24.45 0.54 -7.25
CA PHE A 204 23.48 1.29 -6.45
C PHE A 204 23.00 2.54 -7.18
N ASP A 205 23.90 3.29 -7.82
CA ASP A 205 23.52 4.46 -8.62
C ASP A 205 22.60 4.05 -9.79
N ASP A 206 22.92 2.96 -10.50
CA ASP A 206 22.07 2.39 -11.54
C ASP A 206 20.68 2.01 -11.00
N PHE A 207 20.63 1.33 -9.84
CA PHE A 207 19.38 1.00 -9.17
C PHE A 207 18.55 2.25 -8.84
N LEU A 208 19.17 3.29 -8.28
CA LEU A 208 18.48 4.55 -7.96
C LEU A 208 17.89 5.21 -9.22
N ASN A 209 18.63 5.21 -10.32
CA ASN A 209 18.19 5.75 -11.61
C ASN A 209 17.04 4.95 -12.25
N LEU A 210 16.91 3.66 -11.94
CA LEU A 210 15.79 2.84 -12.41
C LEU A 210 14.49 3.16 -11.64
N ILE A 211 14.58 3.41 -10.33
CA ILE A 211 13.40 3.58 -9.47
C ILE A 211 12.89 5.03 -9.45
N GLY A 212 13.74 6.00 -9.76
CA GLY A 212 13.40 7.42 -9.76
C GLY A 212 14.38 8.30 -10.53
N GLU A 213 14.03 9.58 -10.60
CA GLU A 213 14.85 10.64 -11.16
C GLU A 213 15.61 11.37 -10.04
N LYS A 214 16.89 11.65 -10.26
CA LYS A 214 17.67 12.48 -9.35
C LYS A 214 17.25 13.94 -9.47
N ILE A 215 16.78 14.53 -8.38
CA ILE A 215 16.28 15.91 -8.33
C ILE A 215 17.16 16.80 -7.44
N GLU A 216 17.21 18.10 -7.73
CA GLU A 216 17.72 19.10 -6.79
C GLU A 216 16.63 19.44 -5.76
N LEU A 217 16.98 19.42 -4.46
CA LEU A 217 16.03 19.72 -3.38
C LEU A 217 15.70 21.21 -3.29
N LYS A 218 16.67 22.08 -3.58
CA LYS A 218 16.48 23.53 -3.45
C LYS A 218 15.42 24.01 -4.44
N GLY A 219 14.30 24.50 -3.91
CA GLY A 219 13.20 25.01 -4.72
C GLY A 219 12.34 23.94 -5.41
N PHE A 220 12.51 22.66 -5.07
CA PHE A 220 11.69 21.56 -5.61
C PHE A 220 10.19 21.80 -5.39
N LYS A 221 9.36 21.47 -6.38
CA LYS A 221 7.93 21.80 -6.41
C LYS A 221 6.99 20.61 -6.20
N GLY A 222 7.50 19.37 -6.30
CA GLY A 222 6.69 18.17 -6.05
C GLY A 222 6.58 17.82 -4.57
N TYR A 223 5.95 16.69 -4.27
CA TYR A 223 5.92 16.14 -2.91
C TYR A 223 7.32 15.96 -2.31
N ARG A 224 7.61 16.68 -1.22
CA ARG A 224 8.96 16.74 -0.63
C ARG A 224 9.28 15.67 0.41
N GLY A 225 8.34 14.80 0.78
CA GLY A 225 8.57 13.74 1.78
C GLY A 225 8.97 14.19 3.19
N GLY A 226 8.96 15.50 3.48
CA GLY A 226 9.51 16.07 4.71
C GLY A 226 10.97 16.51 4.62
N LEU A 227 11.61 16.38 3.46
CA LEU A 227 12.94 16.92 3.19
C LEU A 227 12.90 18.47 3.15
N ASP A 228 14.04 19.07 3.51
CA ASP A 228 14.28 20.50 3.42
C ASP A 228 14.60 20.95 2.00
N ILE A 229 13.80 21.89 1.49
CA ILE A 229 13.91 22.47 0.15
C ILE A 229 14.43 23.92 0.15
N LYS A 230 14.77 24.46 1.34
CA LYS A 230 15.15 25.87 1.52
C LYS A 230 16.60 26.04 2.00
N SER A 231 16.96 25.40 3.09
CA SER A 231 18.26 25.62 3.77
C SER A 231 19.32 24.56 3.47
N GLY A 232 18.97 23.46 2.80
CA GLY A 232 19.88 22.35 2.49
C GLY A 232 20.13 21.37 3.65
N GLY A 233 19.32 21.43 4.72
CA GLY A 233 19.44 20.55 5.89
C GLY A 233 19.17 19.07 5.62
N SER A 234 18.62 18.74 4.45
CA SER A 234 18.42 17.36 3.98
C SER A 234 19.33 17.00 2.80
N GLY A 235 20.43 17.73 2.61
CA GLY A 235 21.34 17.52 1.48
C GLY A 235 20.95 18.35 0.25
N LYS A 236 21.66 18.12 -0.87
CA LYS A 236 21.46 18.88 -2.12
C LYS A 236 20.50 18.20 -3.08
N HIS A 237 20.51 16.87 -3.10
CA HIS A 237 19.75 16.08 -4.06
C HIS A 237 19.01 14.96 -3.34
N SER A 238 17.96 14.46 -3.99
CA SER A 238 17.38 13.17 -3.65
C SER A 238 16.92 12.47 -4.93
N PHE A 239 16.26 11.32 -4.79
CA PHE A 239 15.53 10.67 -5.86
C PHE A 239 14.02 10.85 -5.67
N PHE A 240 13.32 11.08 -6.77
CA PHE A 240 11.89 11.29 -6.80
C PHE A 240 11.28 10.53 -7.98
N SER A 241 10.07 10.01 -7.81
CA SER A 241 9.37 9.30 -8.88
C SER A 241 7.94 9.78 -8.98
N LYS A 242 7.56 10.24 -10.18
CA LYS A 242 6.15 10.24 -10.58
C LYS A 242 5.88 8.87 -11.16
N TRP A 243 5.15 8.08 -10.41
CA TRP A 243 4.86 6.71 -10.79
C TRP A 243 3.36 6.53 -10.78
N LYS A 244 2.78 6.43 -11.98
CA LYS A 244 1.33 6.50 -12.21
C LYS A 244 0.80 7.84 -11.67
N ASN A 245 -0.20 7.83 -10.79
CA ASN A 245 -0.73 9.04 -10.14
C ASN A 245 -0.09 9.29 -8.76
N PHE A 246 0.97 8.57 -8.40
CA PHE A 246 1.68 8.74 -7.13
C PHE A 246 2.93 9.61 -7.30
N GLU A 247 3.13 10.50 -6.34
CA GLU A 247 4.42 11.17 -6.14
C GLU A 247 5.18 10.47 -5.00
N ILE A 248 6.38 9.98 -5.31
CA ILE A 248 7.17 9.17 -4.38
C ILE A 248 8.50 9.88 -4.12
N MET A 249 8.74 10.23 -2.86
CA MET A 249 10.01 10.78 -2.41
C MET A 249 10.86 9.68 -1.77
N PHE A 250 12.10 9.51 -2.23
CA PHE A 250 13.03 8.58 -1.59
C PHE A 250 13.91 9.32 -0.57
N HIS A 251 14.04 8.78 0.63
CA HIS A 251 15.02 9.24 1.62
C HIS A 251 16.29 8.40 1.49
N VAL A 252 17.14 8.78 0.55
CA VAL A 252 18.37 8.05 0.23
C VAL A 252 19.45 8.37 1.26
N ALA A 253 19.84 7.40 2.08
CA ALA A 253 20.76 7.60 3.20
C ALA A 253 22.10 8.23 2.79
N THR A 254 22.64 7.83 1.64
CA THR A 254 23.91 8.34 1.11
C THR A 254 23.82 9.79 0.61
N LEU A 255 22.62 10.30 0.34
CA LEU A 255 22.42 11.69 -0.10
C LEU A 255 22.02 12.64 1.03
N LEU A 256 21.63 12.08 2.19
CA LEU A 256 21.38 12.84 3.41
C LEU A 256 22.73 13.24 4.07
N PRO A 257 22.81 14.40 4.73
CA PRO A 257 24.02 14.81 5.42
C PRO A 257 24.48 13.79 6.46
N THR A 258 25.77 13.44 6.42
CA THR A 258 26.41 12.58 7.40
C THR A 258 27.08 13.44 8.46
N ASN A 259 26.76 13.19 9.72
CA ASN A 259 27.46 13.79 10.84
C ASN A 259 28.70 12.96 11.19
N ASP A 260 29.70 13.55 11.83
CA ASP A 260 30.86 12.80 12.34
C ASP A 260 30.38 11.67 13.28
N PRO A 261 30.60 10.37 12.96
CA PRO A 261 30.11 9.26 13.76
C PRO A 261 30.65 9.25 15.20
N LYS A 262 31.76 9.94 15.48
CA LYS A 262 32.28 10.11 16.85
C LYS A 262 31.41 11.07 17.67
N LYS A 263 30.74 12.02 17.02
CA LYS A 263 29.87 13.03 17.65
C LYS A 263 28.40 12.64 17.60
N ASP A 264 27.99 12.01 16.51
CA ASP A 264 26.64 11.49 16.29
C ASP A 264 26.69 10.03 15.84
N PRO A 265 26.91 9.09 16.78
CA PRO A 265 26.96 7.66 16.46
C PRO A 265 25.64 7.12 15.89
N GLN A 266 24.51 7.80 16.13
CA GLN A 266 23.20 7.33 15.67
C GLN A 266 22.78 7.94 14.34
N GLN A 267 23.56 8.87 13.78
CA GLN A 267 23.22 9.63 12.58
C GLN A 267 21.78 10.19 12.68
N ILE A 268 21.49 10.91 13.77
CA ILE A 268 20.14 11.30 14.18
C ILE A 268 19.37 11.98 13.05
N ASP A 269 20.02 12.84 12.28
CA ASP A 269 19.37 13.55 11.17
C ASP A 269 18.92 12.61 10.05
N LYS A 270 19.74 11.61 9.69
CA LYS A 270 19.34 10.56 8.73
C LYS A 270 18.23 9.69 9.29
N LYS A 271 18.39 9.27 10.56
CA LYS A 271 17.42 8.44 11.26
C LYS A 271 16.07 9.14 11.44
N ARG A 272 16.04 10.47 11.58
CA ARG A 272 14.80 11.27 11.63
C ARG A 272 13.99 11.15 10.33
N HIS A 273 14.63 10.96 9.18
CA HIS A 273 13.93 10.73 7.93
C HIS A 273 13.62 9.24 7.77
N ILE A 274 14.65 8.40 7.65
CA ILE A 274 14.52 6.97 7.29
C ILE A 274 13.86 6.16 8.40
N GLY A 275 14.18 6.45 9.66
CA GLY A 275 13.55 5.81 10.81
C GLY A 275 12.07 6.19 10.96
N ASN A 276 11.58 7.21 10.25
CA ASN A 276 10.16 7.59 10.25
C ASN A 276 9.42 7.18 8.97
N ASP A 277 10.06 6.40 8.09
CA ASP A 277 9.41 5.82 6.92
C ASP A 277 8.79 4.47 7.28
N VAL A 278 7.61 4.18 6.75
CA VAL A 278 6.95 2.89 7.03
C VAL A 278 7.67 1.75 6.31
N VAL A 279 8.06 2.01 5.06
CA VAL A 279 8.76 1.08 4.19
C VAL A 279 10.19 1.55 3.97
N VAL A 280 11.14 0.64 4.18
CA VAL A 280 12.57 0.88 3.93
C VAL A 280 13.06 -0.10 2.87
N ILE A 281 13.57 0.44 1.78
CA ILE A 281 14.21 -0.29 0.69
C ILE A 281 15.69 -0.43 1.01
N ILE A 282 16.25 -1.62 0.82
CA ILE A 282 17.63 -1.93 1.20
C ILE A 282 18.34 -2.51 -0.01
N PHE A 283 19.26 -1.75 -0.56
CA PHE A 283 20.13 -2.25 -1.60
C PHE A 283 21.27 -3.05 -0.96
N LEU A 284 21.36 -4.33 -1.31
CA LEU A 284 22.41 -5.23 -0.86
C LEU A 284 23.50 -5.31 -1.92
N ASP A 285 24.65 -4.73 -1.63
CA ASP A 285 25.78 -4.75 -2.56
C ASP A 285 26.69 -5.96 -2.32
N GLY A 286 26.83 -6.82 -3.32
CA GLY A 286 27.50 -8.11 -3.20
C GLY A 286 26.70 -9.14 -2.40
N ASP A 287 27.40 -10.09 -1.77
CA ASP A 287 26.78 -11.17 -0.99
C ASP A 287 26.56 -10.79 0.48
N VAL A 288 26.03 -9.59 0.70
CA VAL A 288 25.77 -9.07 2.04
C VAL A 288 24.53 -9.71 2.62
N LYS A 289 24.66 -10.21 3.85
CA LYS A 289 23.55 -10.62 4.70
C LYS A 289 23.09 -9.42 5.51
N TYR A 290 21.79 -9.17 5.50
CA TYR A 290 21.20 -8.05 6.23
C TYR A 290 20.10 -8.54 7.17
N ASN A 291 20.17 -8.12 8.43
CA ASN A 291 19.11 -8.36 9.41
C ASN A 291 18.21 -7.11 9.48
N PRO A 292 16.91 -7.20 9.17
CA PRO A 292 15.94 -6.11 9.37
C PRO A 292 15.93 -5.50 10.77
N GLU A 293 16.26 -6.29 11.80
CA GLU A 293 16.34 -5.83 13.19
C GLU A 293 17.52 -4.89 13.45
N THR A 294 18.49 -4.80 12.53
CA THR A 294 19.59 -3.85 12.61
C THR A 294 19.08 -2.41 12.63
N MET A 295 17.94 -2.11 12.00
CA MET A 295 17.31 -0.78 12.08
C MET A 295 16.36 -0.70 13.27
N ALA A 296 16.72 0.11 14.26
CA ALA A 296 15.95 0.27 15.48
C ALA A 296 14.91 1.39 15.34
N SER A 297 13.77 1.08 14.73
CA SER A 297 12.63 2.00 14.62
C SER A 297 11.28 1.35 14.93
N LYS A 298 10.41 2.12 15.60
CA LYS A 298 8.99 1.77 15.77
C LYS A 298 8.17 1.96 14.50
N GLN A 299 8.57 2.88 13.61
CA GLN A 299 7.81 3.24 12.42
C GLN A 299 8.18 2.41 11.19
N ASN A 300 9.40 1.87 11.10
CA ASN A 300 9.74 0.92 10.04
C ASN A 300 8.97 -0.39 10.29
N HIS A 301 8.04 -0.73 9.40
CA HIS A 301 7.23 -1.96 9.50
C HIS A 301 7.57 -2.96 8.42
N ILE A 302 8.08 -2.50 7.28
CA ILE A 302 8.35 -3.31 6.10
C ILE A 302 9.73 -2.97 5.55
N PHE A 303 10.50 -4.01 5.27
CA PHE A 303 11.81 -3.90 4.66
C PHE A 303 11.78 -4.67 3.33
N ILE A 304 12.17 -4.01 2.25
CA ILE A 304 12.30 -4.62 0.92
C ILE A 304 13.77 -4.61 0.55
N ALA A 305 14.44 -5.75 0.74
CA ALA A 305 15.81 -5.93 0.30
C ALA A 305 15.85 -6.26 -1.19
N VAL A 306 16.75 -5.61 -1.90
CA VAL A 306 16.97 -5.75 -3.35
C VAL A 306 18.44 -6.02 -3.58
N ARG A 307 18.76 -7.14 -4.22
CA ARG A 307 20.12 -7.53 -4.58
C ARG A 307 20.26 -7.59 -6.10
N PRO A 308 21.22 -6.88 -6.71
CA PRO A 308 21.51 -7.05 -8.13
C PRO A 308 22.14 -8.43 -8.40
N ILE A 309 21.67 -9.11 -9.44
CA ILE A 309 22.21 -10.37 -9.95
C ILE A 309 22.58 -10.15 -11.42
N LYS A 310 23.82 -10.49 -11.79
CA LYS A 310 24.26 -10.38 -13.18
C LYS A 310 23.63 -11.51 -14.00
N SER A 311 22.97 -11.16 -15.11
CA SER A 311 22.52 -12.16 -16.08
C SER A 311 23.68 -12.59 -16.97
N ASN A 312 24.01 -13.89 -16.96
CA ASN A 312 25.07 -14.46 -17.81
C ASN A 312 24.77 -14.34 -19.32
N ASN A 313 23.48 -14.26 -19.71
CA ASN A 313 23.05 -14.39 -21.10
C ASN A 313 22.73 -13.08 -21.82
N SER A 314 22.52 -11.98 -21.09
CA SER A 314 22.01 -10.72 -21.68
C SER A 314 22.87 -9.50 -21.38
N GLY A 315 23.85 -9.62 -20.47
CA GLY A 315 24.59 -8.47 -19.94
C GLY A 315 23.73 -7.52 -19.11
N LYS A 316 22.45 -7.84 -18.86
CA LYS A 316 21.53 -7.04 -18.05
C LYS A 316 21.55 -7.49 -16.60
N THR A 317 21.29 -6.55 -15.69
CA THR A 317 21.18 -6.81 -14.25
C THR A 317 19.74 -7.17 -13.90
N ASN A 318 19.53 -8.36 -13.34
CA ASN A 318 18.28 -8.74 -12.69
C ASN A 318 18.36 -8.40 -11.20
N TYR A 319 17.24 -8.45 -10.49
CA TYR A 319 17.15 -8.08 -9.09
C TYR A 319 16.41 -9.14 -8.29
N LEU A 320 17.06 -9.67 -7.25
CA LEU A 320 16.47 -10.58 -6.29
C LEU A 320 15.85 -9.78 -5.15
N PHE A 321 14.60 -10.08 -4.86
CA PHE A 321 13.84 -9.43 -3.80
C PHE A 321 13.76 -10.30 -2.56
N ASP A 322 13.81 -9.65 -1.41
CA ASP A 322 13.36 -10.21 -0.16
C ASP A 322 12.52 -9.21 0.63
N VAL A 323 11.40 -9.65 1.19
CA VAL A 323 10.45 -8.79 1.91
C VAL A 323 10.31 -9.30 3.34
N CYS A 324 10.74 -8.47 4.29
CA CYS A 324 10.54 -8.68 5.71
C CYS A 324 9.46 -7.71 6.21
N ARG A 325 8.61 -8.16 7.14
CA ARG A 325 7.55 -7.34 7.74
C ARG A 325 7.39 -7.67 9.20
N LYS A 326 6.95 -6.73 10.03
CA LYS A 326 6.58 -7.04 11.41
C LYS A 326 5.42 -8.05 11.47
N ASN A 327 5.35 -8.83 12.56
CA ASN A 327 4.40 -9.93 12.73
C ASN A 327 2.93 -9.54 12.55
N GLU A 328 2.57 -8.35 13.04
CA GLU A 328 1.22 -7.77 13.03
C GLU A 328 0.73 -7.34 11.64
N ILE A 329 1.64 -7.14 10.69
CA ILE A 329 1.28 -6.82 9.31
C ILE A 329 0.98 -8.11 8.61
N GLU A 330 -0.15 -8.22 7.90
CA GLU A 330 -0.49 -9.40 7.11
C GLU A 330 0.31 -9.50 5.81
N GLN A 331 0.17 -10.61 5.09
CA GLN A 331 0.75 -10.71 3.75
C GLN A 331 -0.05 -9.83 2.79
N PHE A 332 0.63 -9.06 1.97
CA PHE A 332 0.01 -8.14 1.04
C PHE A 332 0.43 -8.42 -0.40
N GLU A 333 -0.54 -8.26 -1.30
CA GLU A 333 -0.36 -8.29 -2.75
C GLU A 333 0.43 -7.04 -3.23
N PRO A 334 1.10 -7.07 -4.39
CA PRO A 334 1.25 -8.23 -5.26
C PRO A 334 2.25 -9.23 -4.67
N MET A 335 1.97 -10.52 -4.80
CA MET A 335 2.95 -11.57 -4.51
C MET A 335 4.18 -11.43 -5.41
N LEU A 336 5.37 -11.66 -4.86
CA LEU A 336 6.59 -11.74 -5.66
C LEU A 336 6.59 -13.04 -6.47
N PRO A 337 7.28 -13.08 -7.62
CA PRO A 337 7.45 -14.32 -8.36
C PRO A 337 8.18 -15.38 -7.53
N THR A 338 8.13 -16.63 -8.00
CA THR A 338 8.93 -17.74 -7.44
C THR A 338 9.79 -18.32 -8.57
N PRO A 339 11.13 -18.15 -8.55
CA PRO A 339 11.92 -17.42 -7.54
C PRO A 339 11.64 -15.90 -7.55
N PRO A 340 11.92 -15.16 -6.47
CA PRO A 340 11.61 -13.73 -6.35
C PRO A 340 12.60 -12.84 -7.12
N ILE A 341 12.81 -13.14 -8.39
CA ILE A 341 13.70 -12.44 -9.31
C ILE A 341 12.88 -11.59 -10.26
N VAL A 342 13.31 -10.35 -10.44
CA VAL A 342 12.66 -9.33 -11.28
C VAL A 342 13.70 -8.81 -12.28
N THR A 343 13.29 -8.61 -13.53
CA THR A 343 14.16 -8.05 -14.56
C THR A 343 14.42 -6.57 -14.33
N ASN A 344 15.44 -6.03 -14.99
CA ASN A 344 15.74 -4.60 -14.96
C ASN A 344 14.54 -3.73 -15.36
N GLU A 345 13.84 -4.15 -16.42
CA GLU A 345 12.72 -3.43 -17.02
C GLU A 345 11.52 -3.34 -16.09
N ASN A 346 11.26 -4.39 -15.30
CA ASN A 346 10.12 -4.46 -14.39
C ASN A 346 10.46 -4.03 -12.95
N LEU A 347 11.72 -3.69 -12.67
CA LEU A 347 12.19 -3.36 -11.33
C LEU A 347 11.35 -2.24 -10.71
N LYS A 348 11.17 -1.14 -11.43
CA LYS A 348 10.49 0.05 -10.94
C LYS A 348 9.04 -0.26 -10.56
N ASP A 349 8.29 -0.85 -11.48
CA ASP A 349 6.88 -1.16 -11.25
C ASP A 349 6.71 -2.20 -10.13
N THR A 350 7.52 -3.25 -10.11
CA THR A 350 7.44 -4.28 -9.06
C THR A 350 7.79 -3.73 -7.68
N LEU A 351 8.89 -2.97 -7.56
CA LEU A 351 9.34 -2.40 -6.29
C LEU A 351 8.33 -1.40 -5.74
N LEU A 352 7.88 -0.47 -6.57
CA LEU A 352 6.96 0.58 -6.14
C LEU A 352 5.58 0.00 -5.81
N SER A 353 5.09 -0.99 -6.57
CA SER A 353 3.86 -1.73 -6.25
C SER A 353 3.96 -2.38 -4.88
N LYS A 354 5.07 -3.06 -4.62
CA LYS A 354 5.28 -3.78 -3.37
C LYS A 354 5.43 -2.83 -2.19
N ALA A 355 6.16 -1.73 -2.37
CA ALA A 355 6.35 -0.71 -1.33
C ALA A 355 5.03 0.00 -0.98
N CYS A 356 4.31 0.52 -1.97
CA CYS A 356 3.03 1.20 -1.75
C CYS A 356 1.99 0.27 -1.10
N SER A 357 1.90 -0.99 -1.57
CA SER A 357 0.99 -2.00 -0.97
C SER A 357 1.39 -2.36 0.45
N GLY A 358 2.69 -2.44 0.69
CA GLY A 358 3.24 -2.62 2.01
C GLY A 358 2.77 -1.51 2.94
N GLU A 359 3.04 -0.25 2.62
CA GLU A 359 2.65 0.87 3.47
C GLU A 359 1.14 0.89 3.75
N ARG A 360 0.31 0.65 2.74
CA ARG A 360 -1.14 0.54 2.94
C ARG A 360 -1.56 -0.62 3.84
N SER A 361 -0.91 -1.77 3.73
CA SER A 361 -1.20 -2.88 4.64
C SER A 361 -0.97 -2.47 6.09
N THR A 362 0.03 -1.62 6.37
CA THR A 362 0.24 -1.06 7.70
C THR A 362 -0.79 -0.01 8.11
N ILE A 363 -1.35 0.74 7.15
CA ILE A 363 -2.43 1.69 7.39
C ILE A 363 -3.70 0.93 7.77
N MET A 364 -3.96 -0.21 7.12
CA MET A 364 -5.14 -1.04 7.39
C MET A 364 -4.97 -1.92 8.63
N SER A 365 -3.73 -2.17 9.07
CA SER A 365 -3.41 -2.95 10.26
C SER A 365 -3.09 -2.07 11.48
N GLY A 366 -3.32 -2.59 12.69
CA GLY A 366 -2.87 -1.95 13.93
C GLY A 366 -3.51 -0.59 14.23
N SER A 367 -2.77 0.27 14.94
CA SER A 367 -3.31 1.53 15.51
C SER A 367 -3.65 2.62 14.47
N PHE A 368 -3.06 2.57 13.28
CA PHE A 368 -3.38 3.50 12.19
C PHE A 368 -4.75 3.17 11.55
N GLY A 369 -5.05 1.88 11.38
CA GLY A 369 -6.35 1.43 10.86
C GLY A 369 -7.50 1.85 11.75
N GLU A 370 -7.31 1.83 13.07
CA GLU A 370 -8.31 2.28 14.03
C GLU A 370 -8.62 3.79 13.93
N ARG A 371 -7.64 4.62 13.54
CA ARG A 371 -7.89 6.06 13.30
C ARG A 371 -8.77 6.27 12.09
N PHE A 372 -8.47 5.58 10.98
CA PHE A 372 -9.25 5.69 9.76
C PHE A 372 -10.65 5.08 9.90
N LYS A 373 -10.76 3.95 10.61
CA LYS A 373 -12.04 3.34 10.97
C LYS A 373 -12.91 4.30 11.78
N ARG A 374 -12.32 4.99 12.76
CA ARG A 374 -13.01 6.02 13.55
C ARG A 374 -13.42 7.23 12.71
N TYR A 375 -12.55 7.70 11.82
CA TYR A 375 -12.86 8.79 10.90
C TYR A 375 -14.06 8.44 10.01
N ARG A 376 -14.04 7.26 9.36
CA ARG A 376 -15.18 6.76 8.57
C ARG A 376 -16.44 6.64 9.41
N LYS A 377 -16.33 6.04 10.61
CA LYS A 377 -17.47 5.90 11.52
C LYS A 377 -18.11 7.26 11.80
N ASN A 378 -17.32 8.28 12.16
CA ASN A 378 -17.84 9.60 12.50
C ASN A 378 -18.59 10.26 11.32
N ILE A 379 -18.07 10.13 10.09
CA ILE A 379 -18.76 10.64 8.89
C ILE A 379 -20.07 9.89 8.66
N LEU A 380 -20.03 8.56 8.70
CA LEU A 380 -21.22 7.73 8.46
C LEU A 380 -22.29 7.91 9.54
N GLU A 381 -21.88 8.10 10.80
CA GLU A 381 -22.77 8.43 11.93
C GLU A 381 -23.43 9.78 11.73
N LYS A 382 -22.66 10.82 11.36
CA LYS A 382 -23.19 12.15 11.01
C LYS A 382 -24.26 12.05 9.92
N ILE A 383 -23.96 11.39 8.79
CA ILE A 383 -24.92 11.25 7.68
C ILE A 383 -26.18 10.50 8.15
N TYR A 384 -26.03 9.44 8.95
CA TYR A 384 -27.17 8.69 9.46
C TYR A 384 -28.09 9.55 10.35
N GLU A 385 -27.51 10.31 11.29
CA GLU A 385 -28.25 11.18 12.20
C GLU A 385 -29.01 12.31 11.47
N GLU A 386 -28.48 12.80 10.35
CA GLU A 386 -29.16 13.81 9.52
C GLU A 386 -30.48 13.29 8.93
N TYR A 387 -30.58 11.99 8.62
CA TYR A 387 -31.75 11.35 8.01
C TYR A 387 -32.64 10.57 9.00
N GLU A 388 -32.24 10.46 10.27
CA GLU A 388 -33.10 9.90 11.33
C GLU A 388 -34.02 10.97 11.95
N ASN A 389 -33.59 12.23 11.93
CA ASN A 389 -34.35 13.39 12.42
C ASN A 389 -35.20 14.04 11.33
#